data_AF-A0A1N7LJH2-F1
#
_entry.id   AF-A0A1N7LJH2-F1
#
_cell.length_a   1.000
_cell.length_b   1.000
_cell.length_c   1.000
_cell.angle_alpha   90.00
_cell.angle_beta   90.00
_cell.angle_gamma   90.00
#
_symmetry.space_group_name_H-M   'P 1'
#
loop_
_entity.id
_entity.type
_entity.pdbx_description
1 polymer ?
#
loop_
_entity_poly.entity_id
_entity_poly.type
_entity_poly.pdbx_seq_one_letter_code
_entity_poly.pdbx_strand_id
1 'polypeptide(L)'
;MIDLNFAQQIIEKEISPDFKIAEYFDTEEMIIFFWTHKIYDPDDERGHIIGSGPLVYDKTTKEYRVMGSGEWFSEEICKLFETEERKERTHDHDYVMKLFENLPEDTAYTNSLIEKIKSNILRRNYVNSDDVDLLSILTGARRIDKEYDLIFRREWKHEEHIIVVSDDSKAKEKLIAIWKEIGYEYKILSDNELLLFRLKSLTQY
;
A
#
# COMPACT_ATOMS: atom_id res chain seq x y z
N MET A 1 16.75 -29.20 8.53
CA MET A 1 15.68 -29.10 7.52
C MET A 1 14.55 -28.32 8.15
N ILE A 2 14.07 -27.29 7.47
CA ILE A 2 13.08 -26.33 8.00
C ILE A 2 11.70 -26.99 7.97
N ASP A 3 10.95 -26.90 9.07
CA ASP A 3 9.58 -27.41 9.13
C ASP A 3 8.59 -26.30 8.76
N LEU A 4 8.33 -26.15 7.45
CA LEU A 4 7.40 -25.16 6.93
C LEU A 4 5.95 -25.39 7.39
N ASN A 5 5.57 -26.64 7.66
CA ASN A 5 4.23 -26.95 8.16
C ASN A 5 4.06 -26.45 9.59
N PHE A 6 5.06 -26.65 10.43
CA PHE A 6 5.05 -26.13 11.79
C PHE A 6 5.09 -24.59 11.82
N ALA A 7 5.92 -23.96 10.99
CA ALA A 7 5.95 -22.50 10.87
C ALA A 7 4.58 -21.93 10.41
N GLN A 8 3.94 -22.58 9.44
CA GLN A 8 2.61 -22.21 8.97
C GLN A 8 1.56 -22.32 10.09
N GLN A 9 1.59 -23.38 10.89
CA GLN A 9 0.67 -23.54 12.04
C GLN A 9 0.82 -22.40 13.06
N ILE A 10 2.04 -21.90 13.28
CA ILE A 10 2.28 -20.77 14.18
C ILE A 10 1.68 -19.48 13.58
N ILE A 11 1.87 -19.24 12.28
CA ILE A 11 1.24 -18.09 11.60
C ILE A 11 -0.29 -18.15 11.71
N GLU A 12 -0.89 -19.31 11.47
CA GLU A 12 -2.35 -19.46 11.56
C GLU A 12 -2.87 -19.25 12.98
N LYS A 13 -2.09 -19.65 13.99
CA LYS A 13 -2.44 -19.53 15.41
C LYS A 13 -2.23 -18.12 15.98
N GLU A 14 -1.08 -17.51 15.71
CA GLU A 14 -0.65 -16.25 16.33
C GLU A 14 -1.09 -15.02 15.52
N ILE A 15 -1.37 -15.18 14.23
CA ILE A 15 -1.74 -14.10 13.32
C ILE A 15 -3.18 -14.30 12.82
N SER A 16 -3.38 -15.22 11.88
CA SER A 16 -4.72 -15.62 11.41
C SER A 16 -4.61 -16.80 10.43
N PRO A 17 -5.62 -17.69 10.38
CA PRO A 17 -5.73 -18.74 9.37
C PRO A 17 -5.83 -18.21 7.93
N ASP A 18 -6.02 -16.91 7.71
CA ASP A 18 -6.13 -16.33 6.38
C ASP A 18 -4.77 -16.07 5.71
N PHE A 19 -3.66 -16.31 6.41
CA PHE A 19 -2.30 -16.07 5.90
C PHE A 19 -1.58 -17.36 5.52
N LYS A 20 -0.70 -17.26 4.52
CA LYS A 20 0.20 -18.33 4.09
C LYS A 20 1.62 -17.82 4.01
N ILE A 21 2.61 -18.69 4.24
CA ILE A 21 4.02 -18.37 3.98
C ILE A 21 4.17 -18.00 2.50
N ALA A 22 4.76 -16.83 2.25
CA ALA A 22 5.04 -16.32 0.91
C ALA A 22 6.48 -16.66 0.51
N GLU A 23 7.42 -16.38 1.40
CA GLU A 23 8.85 -16.59 1.22
C GLU A 23 9.53 -16.75 2.58
N TYR A 24 10.75 -17.27 2.58
CA TYR A 24 11.58 -17.30 3.78
C TYR A 24 13.05 -17.10 3.44
N PHE A 25 13.79 -16.55 4.41
CA PHE A 25 15.22 -16.31 4.31
C PHE A 25 15.93 -17.09 5.39
N ASP A 26 16.90 -17.89 4.99
CA ASP A 26 17.72 -18.70 5.87
C ASP A 26 19.09 -18.02 6.05
N THR A 27 19.31 -17.39 7.20
CA THR A 27 20.58 -16.73 7.56
C THR A 27 21.42 -17.63 8.45
N GLU A 28 22.64 -17.23 8.81
CA GLU A 28 23.45 -18.02 9.75
C GLU A 28 22.78 -18.16 11.13
N GLU A 29 22.12 -17.10 11.61
CA GLU A 29 21.60 -16.99 12.97
C GLU A 29 20.10 -17.32 13.08
N MET A 30 19.33 -17.11 12.02
CA MET A 30 17.87 -17.20 12.08
C MET A 30 17.25 -17.63 10.75
N ILE A 31 15.98 -18.02 10.80
CA ILE A 31 15.13 -18.17 9.61
C ILE A 31 13.96 -17.20 9.75
N ILE A 32 13.74 -16.39 8.72
CA ILE A 32 12.69 -15.37 8.68
C ILE A 32 11.62 -15.83 7.71
N PHE A 33 10.38 -15.99 8.19
CA PHE A 33 9.23 -16.39 7.39
C PHE A 33 8.31 -15.20 7.16
N PHE A 34 8.18 -14.81 5.90
CA PHE A 34 7.19 -13.84 5.47
C PHE A 34 5.92 -14.54 5.06
N TRP A 35 4.82 -13.85 5.25
CA TRP A 35 3.50 -14.36 4.98
C TRP A 35 2.68 -13.31 4.23
N THR A 36 1.70 -13.80 3.48
CA THR A 36 0.77 -12.98 2.70
C THR A 36 -0.64 -13.54 2.86
N HIS A 37 -1.64 -12.69 2.63
CA HIS A 37 -3.02 -13.11 2.72
C HIS A 37 -3.35 -14.12 1.61
N LYS A 38 -4.21 -15.11 1.89
CA LYS A 38 -4.52 -16.21 0.96
C LYS A 38 -5.30 -15.73 -0.27
N ILE A 39 -6.12 -14.69 -0.11
CA ILE A 39 -7.08 -14.21 -1.13
C ILE A 39 -6.85 -12.76 -1.58
N TYR A 40 -5.89 -12.04 -0.99
CA TYR A 40 -5.57 -10.68 -1.37
C TYR A 40 -4.13 -10.60 -1.83
N ASP A 41 -3.84 -9.62 -2.70
CA ASP A 41 -2.48 -9.32 -3.08
C ASP A 41 -1.66 -8.81 -1.86
N PRO A 42 -0.33 -9.03 -1.83
CA PRO A 42 0.51 -8.61 -0.70
C PRO A 42 0.41 -7.12 -0.34
N ASP A 43 0.06 -6.27 -1.30
CA ASP A 43 -0.08 -4.83 -1.16
C ASP A 43 -1.55 -4.37 -1.06
N ASP A 44 -2.53 -5.26 -0.93
CA ASP A 44 -3.95 -4.91 -0.77
C ASP A 44 -4.30 -4.69 0.72
N GLU A 45 -4.71 -3.48 1.10
CA GLU A 45 -4.97 -3.15 2.51
C GLU A 45 -6.16 -3.93 3.13
N ARG A 46 -7.04 -4.53 2.32
CA ARG A 46 -8.11 -5.42 2.83
C ARG A 46 -7.56 -6.69 3.45
N GLY A 47 -6.30 -7.02 3.14
CA GLY A 47 -5.55 -8.09 3.81
C GLY A 47 -5.16 -7.78 5.25
N HIS A 48 -5.55 -6.63 5.80
CA HIS A 48 -5.30 -6.22 7.18
C HIS A 48 -3.83 -6.34 7.60
N ILE A 49 -3.03 -5.36 7.16
CA ILE A 49 -1.65 -5.20 7.60
C ILE A 49 -1.63 -4.24 8.79
N ILE A 50 -1.87 -4.72 10.02
CA ILE A 50 -1.37 -4.01 11.21
C ILE A 50 -0.79 -5.02 12.21
N GLY A 51 0.55 -5.11 12.25
CA GLY A 51 1.25 -5.24 13.52
C GLY A 51 2.15 -6.46 13.74
N SER A 52 1.92 -7.59 13.10
CA SER A 52 2.83 -8.73 13.20
C SER A 52 3.92 -8.61 12.14
N GLY A 53 5.18 -8.45 12.54
CA GLY A 53 6.30 -8.64 11.64
C GLY A 53 6.41 -10.11 11.21
N PRO A 54 7.50 -10.50 10.52
CA PRO A 54 7.69 -11.87 10.10
C PRO A 54 7.75 -12.81 11.32
N LEU A 55 7.41 -14.07 11.10
CA LEU A 55 7.72 -15.13 12.05
C LEU A 55 9.21 -15.42 11.94
N VAL A 56 9.93 -15.49 13.06
CA VAL A 56 11.36 -15.78 13.09
C VAL A 56 11.63 -17.01 13.93
N TYR A 57 12.47 -17.88 13.39
CA TYR A 57 13.09 -18.99 14.11
C TYR A 57 14.53 -18.65 14.45
N ASP A 58 14.83 -18.52 15.74
CA ASP A 58 16.19 -18.32 16.23
C ASP A 58 16.91 -19.68 16.28
N LYS A 59 18.04 -19.82 15.57
CA LYS A 59 18.77 -21.10 15.51
C LYS A 59 19.55 -21.40 16.78
N THR A 60 19.88 -20.38 17.56
CA THR A 60 20.62 -20.50 18.82
C THR A 60 19.70 -21.00 19.92
N THR A 61 18.55 -20.36 20.12
CA THR A 61 17.58 -20.74 21.15
C THR A 61 16.65 -21.87 20.70
N LYS A 62 16.51 -22.07 19.38
CA LYS A 62 15.57 -23.01 18.73
C LYS A 62 14.10 -22.64 18.97
N GLU A 63 13.81 -21.36 19.11
CA GLU A 63 12.47 -20.84 19.39
C GLU A 63 11.89 -20.09 18.19
N TYR A 64 10.57 -20.18 18.04
CA TYR A 64 9.80 -19.39 17.09
C TYR A 64 9.17 -18.19 17.79
N ARG A 65 9.26 -17.00 17.20
CA ARG A 65 8.58 -15.80 17.70
C ARG A 65 8.12 -14.90 16.56
N VAL A 66 6.97 -14.26 16.72
CA VAL A 66 6.53 -13.18 15.83
C VAL A 66 7.30 -11.93 16.22
N MET A 67 8.09 -11.38 15.30
CA MET A 67 8.83 -10.14 15.59
C MET A 67 7.90 -8.93 15.52
N GLY A 68 8.02 -8.02 16.48
CA GLY A 68 7.37 -6.71 16.39
C GLY A 68 8.07 -5.80 15.38
N SER A 69 7.37 -4.79 14.86
CA SER A 69 7.93 -3.85 13.88
C SER A 69 9.23 -3.20 14.35
N GLY A 70 9.37 -2.84 15.62
CA GLY A 70 10.59 -2.22 16.16
C GLY A 70 11.81 -3.13 16.27
N GLU A 71 11.64 -4.45 16.36
CA GLU A 71 12.75 -5.41 16.41
C GLU A 71 13.26 -5.80 15.01
N TRP A 72 12.39 -5.65 14.01
CA TRP A 72 12.62 -6.04 12.61
C TRP A 72 13.51 -5.06 11.83
N PHE A 73 13.50 -3.76 12.19
CA PHE A 73 14.26 -2.73 11.48
C PHE A 73 15.73 -2.63 11.93
N SER A 74 16.51 -3.72 11.85
CA SER A 74 17.98 -3.60 11.90
C SER A 74 18.55 -3.32 10.50
N GLU A 75 19.65 -2.58 10.42
CA GLU A 75 20.29 -2.26 9.13
C GLU A 75 20.77 -3.54 8.41
N GLU A 76 21.24 -4.52 9.17
CA GLU A 76 21.71 -5.82 8.67
C GLU A 76 20.58 -6.64 8.05
N ILE A 77 19.41 -6.67 8.71
CA ILE A 77 18.20 -7.29 8.16
C ILE A 77 17.76 -6.53 6.92
N CYS A 78 17.69 -5.19 6.96
CA CYS A 78 17.32 -4.37 5.80
C CYS A 78 18.21 -4.62 4.56
N LYS A 79 19.52 -4.82 4.73
CA LYS A 79 20.47 -5.13 3.65
C LYS A 79 20.18 -6.44 2.93
N LEU A 80 19.60 -7.44 3.61
CA LEU A 80 19.18 -8.70 2.98
C LEU A 80 18.08 -8.48 1.92
N PHE A 81 17.40 -7.33 1.96
CA PHE A 81 16.26 -6.98 1.12
C PHE A 81 16.53 -5.80 0.20
N GLU A 82 17.80 -5.40 0.01
CA GLU A 82 18.18 -4.41 -0.99
C GLU A 82 18.10 -5.02 -2.40
N THR A 83 16.91 -4.99 -2.98
CA THR A 83 16.68 -5.35 -4.38
C THR A 83 16.65 -4.10 -5.26
N GLU A 84 16.87 -4.27 -6.57
CA GLU A 84 16.70 -3.16 -7.54
C GLU A 84 15.27 -2.60 -7.51
N GLU A 85 14.26 -3.46 -7.31
CA GLU A 85 12.87 -3.04 -7.13
C GLU A 85 12.68 -2.15 -5.88
N ARG A 86 13.39 -2.45 -4.78
CA ARG A 86 13.34 -1.61 -3.58
C ARG A 86 14.02 -0.26 -3.79
N LYS A 87 15.14 -0.23 -4.52
CA LYS A 87 15.80 1.03 -4.91
C LYS A 87 14.90 1.89 -5.79
N GLU A 88 14.20 1.28 -6.75
CA GLU A 88 13.20 1.94 -7.58
C GLU A 88 12.07 2.52 -6.72
N ARG A 89 11.51 1.75 -5.76
CA ARG A 89 10.49 2.25 -4.83
C ARG A 89 10.96 3.45 -4.00
N THR A 90 12.20 3.41 -3.50
CA THR A 90 12.78 4.55 -2.77
C THR A 90 12.90 5.78 -3.68
N HIS A 91 13.37 5.60 -4.92
CA HIS A 91 13.46 6.69 -5.88
C HIS A 91 12.08 7.27 -6.23
N ASP A 92 11.08 6.42 -6.48
CA ASP A 92 9.68 6.83 -6.72
C ASP A 92 9.16 7.66 -5.53
N HIS A 93 9.39 7.19 -4.30
CA HIS A 93 8.99 7.89 -3.08
C HIS A 93 9.67 9.25 -2.95
N ASP A 94 11.00 9.31 -3.12
CA ASP A 94 11.76 10.56 -3.06
C ASP A 94 11.25 11.57 -4.08
N TYR A 95 10.92 11.12 -5.29
CA TYR A 95 10.34 11.99 -6.31
C TYR A 95 8.97 12.53 -5.90
N VAL A 96 8.08 11.68 -5.38
CA VAL A 96 6.76 12.11 -4.91
C VAL A 96 6.90 13.11 -3.75
N MET A 97 7.83 12.88 -2.81
CA MET A 97 8.09 13.83 -1.72
C MET A 97 8.59 15.18 -2.23
N LYS A 98 9.45 15.19 -3.26
CA LYS A 98 9.85 16.45 -3.91
C LYS A 98 8.65 17.19 -4.50
N LEU A 99 7.74 16.50 -5.18
CA LEU A 99 6.51 17.11 -5.69
C LEU A 99 5.64 17.67 -4.57
N PHE A 100 5.49 16.93 -3.48
CA PHE A 100 4.76 17.39 -2.29
C PHE A 100 5.36 18.68 -1.73
N GLU A 101 6.69 18.80 -1.73
CA GLU A 101 7.44 19.99 -1.33
C GLU A 101 7.47 21.13 -2.37
N ASN A 102 6.62 21.07 -3.41
CA ASN A 102 6.55 22.05 -4.50
C ASN A 102 7.80 22.18 -5.37
N LEU A 103 8.66 21.15 -5.42
CA LEU A 103 9.76 21.13 -6.38
C LEU A 103 9.24 20.88 -7.81
N PRO A 104 10.02 21.28 -8.83
CA PRO A 104 9.62 21.16 -10.23
C PRO A 104 9.24 19.73 -10.63
N GLU A 105 8.17 19.63 -11.42
CA GLU A 105 7.66 18.37 -11.93
C GLU A 105 8.42 17.92 -13.18
N ASP A 106 8.78 16.64 -13.23
CA ASP A 106 9.08 15.93 -14.47
C ASP A 106 7.80 15.25 -14.97
N THR A 107 7.15 15.87 -15.95
CA THR A 107 5.86 15.39 -16.48
C THR A 107 5.94 13.97 -17.05
N ALA A 108 7.05 13.58 -17.67
CA ALA A 108 7.18 12.24 -18.24
C ALA A 108 7.22 11.19 -17.12
N TYR A 109 7.99 11.48 -16.06
CA TYR A 109 8.10 10.58 -14.92
C TYR A 109 6.84 10.55 -14.07
N THR A 110 6.18 11.70 -13.84
CA THR A 110 4.86 11.78 -13.19
C THR A 110 3.85 10.88 -13.90
N ASN A 111 3.74 10.96 -15.23
CA ASN A 111 2.82 10.14 -15.99
C ASN A 111 3.17 8.64 -15.86
N SER A 112 4.45 8.28 -15.91
CA SER A 112 4.89 6.90 -15.70
C SER A 112 4.47 6.34 -14.34
N LEU A 113 4.58 7.14 -13.27
CA LEU A 113 4.15 6.73 -11.92
C LEU A 113 2.63 6.60 -11.82
N ILE A 114 1.88 7.51 -12.45
CA ILE A 114 0.41 7.40 -12.53
C ILE A 114 0.02 6.08 -13.22
N GLU A 115 0.64 5.72 -14.34
CA GLU A 115 0.39 4.43 -15.02
C GLU A 115 0.73 3.23 -14.12
N LYS A 116 1.85 3.28 -13.40
CA LYS A 116 2.27 2.23 -12.46
C LYS A 116 1.22 2.02 -11.37
N ILE A 117 0.74 3.10 -10.76
CA ILE A 117 -0.31 3.05 -9.73
C ILE A 117 -1.63 2.52 -10.31
N LYS A 118 -2.05 3.01 -11.49
CA LYS A 118 -3.26 2.50 -12.17
C LYS A 118 -3.17 1.00 -12.43
N SER A 119 -2.04 0.51 -12.92
CA SER A 119 -1.80 -0.92 -13.17
C SER A 119 -1.93 -1.74 -11.88
N ASN A 120 -1.36 -1.26 -10.77
CA ASN A 120 -1.49 -1.92 -9.46
C ASN A 120 -2.93 -1.96 -8.96
N ILE A 121 -3.67 -0.85 -9.05
CA ILE A 121 -5.11 -0.80 -8.73
C ILE A 121 -5.88 -1.84 -9.53
N LEU A 122 -5.66 -1.89 -10.84
CA LEU A 122 -6.37 -2.80 -11.74
C LEU A 122 -6.03 -4.27 -11.47
N ARG A 123 -4.77 -4.58 -11.14
CA ARG A 123 -4.34 -5.94 -10.78
C ARG A 123 -5.09 -6.46 -9.56
N ARG A 124 -5.16 -5.67 -8.48
CA ARG A 124 -5.81 -6.06 -7.22
C ARG A 124 -7.32 -5.77 -7.17
N ASN A 125 -7.85 -5.12 -8.21
CA ASN A 125 -9.25 -4.68 -8.33
C ASN A 125 -9.73 -3.86 -7.10
N TYR A 126 -8.83 -3.08 -6.52
CA TYR A 126 -9.09 -2.32 -5.30
C TYR A 126 -8.20 -1.09 -5.19
N VAL A 127 -8.67 0.01 -4.61
CA VAL A 127 -7.88 1.24 -4.38
C VAL A 127 -7.49 1.37 -2.91
N ASN A 128 -6.20 1.30 -2.59
CA ASN A 128 -5.73 1.56 -1.23
C ASN A 128 -5.70 3.06 -0.93
N SER A 129 -5.61 3.38 0.35
CA SER A 129 -5.49 4.77 0.80
C SER A 129 -4.21 5.42 0.25
N ASP A 130 -3.11 4.66 0.22
CA ASP A 130 -1.83 5.11 -0.32
C ASP A 130 -1.90 5.46 -1.81
N ASP A 131 -2.67 4.75 -2.64
CA ASP A 131 -2.80 5.13 -4.05
C ASP A 131 -3.51 6.46 -4.19
N VAL A 132 -4.56 6.69 -3.40
CA VAL A 132 -5.29 7.97 -3.42
C VAL A 132 -4.36 9.09 -3.00
N ASP A 133 -3.53 8.85 -1.99
CA ASP A 133 -2.58 9.84 -1.49
C ASP A 133 -1.50 10.18 -2.51
N LEU A 134 -0.84 9.16 -3.07
CA LEU A 134 0.19 9.32 -4.08
C LEU A 134 -0.37 9.99 -5.35
N LEU A 135 -1.55 9.56 -5.82
CA LEU A 135 -2.21 10.18 -6.97
C LEU A 135 -2.62 11.63 -6.67
N SER A 136 -3.01 11.95 -5.44
CA SER A 136 -3.30 13.33 -5.04
C SER A 136 -2.06 14.22 -5.09
N ILE A 137 -0.88 13.68 -4.74
CA ILE A 137 0.39 14.40 -4.94
C ILE A 137 0.71 14.48 -6.44
N LEU A 138 0.64 13.39 -7.19
CA LEU A 138 0.99 13.40 -8.62
C LEU A 138 0.08 14.32 -9.46
N THR A 139 -1.18 14.51 -9.07
CA THR A 139 -2.14 15.38 -9.77
C THR A 139 -2.05 16.86 -9.36
N GLY A 140 -1.44 17.17 -8.22
CA GLY A 140 -1.37 18.54 -7.69
C GLY A 140 -2.36 18.86 -6.57
N ALA A 141 -3.20 17.90 -6.19
CA ALA A 141 -4.28 18.08 -5.21
C ALA A 141 -3.74 18.18 -3.78
N ARG A 142 -2.62 17.50 -3.52
CA ARG A 142 -1.87 17.55 -2.25
C ARG A 142 -0.50 18.18 -2.45
N ARG A 143 -0.22 19.27 -1.74
CA ARG A 143 1.10 19.93 -1.63
C ARG A 143 1.30 20.38 -0.19
N ILE A 144 2.55 20.68 0.18
CA ILE A 144 2.88 21.16 1.53
C ILE A 144 2.22 22.50 1.88
N ASP A 145 1.92 23.33 0.87
CA ASP A 145 1.33 24.65 1.00
C ASP A 145 -0.19 24.69 0.70
N LYS A 146 -0.81 23.53 0.47
CA LYS A 146 -2.24 23.40 0.16
C LYS A 146 -2.96 22.62 1.25
N GLU A 147 -4.19 23.05 1.53
CA GLU A 147 -5.08 22.29 2.39
C GLU A 147 -5.50 20.99 1.68
N TYR A 148 -5.31 19.88 2.37
CA TYR A 148 -5.62 18.54 1.87
C TYR A 148 -5.89 17.61 3.05
N ASP A 149 -6.92 16.78 2.91
CA ASP A 149 -7.20 15.73 3.87
C ASP A 149 -7.86 14.51 3.21
N LEU A 150 -7.70 13.34 3.83
CA LEU A 150 -8.41 12.11 3.52
C LEU A 150 -9.35 11.82 4.69
N ILE A 151 -10.64 12.13 4.51
CA ILE A 151 -11.62 12.03 5.59
C ILE A 151 -12.53 10.81 5.44
N PHE A 152 -13.01 10.34 6.59
CA PHE A 152 -14.01 9.28 6.69
C PHE A 152 -15.30 9.81 7.28
N ARG A 153 -16.43 9.46 6.67
CA ARG A 153 -17.77 9.78 7.17
C ARG A 153 -18.55 8.49 7.39
N ARG A 154 -19.30 8.42 8.49
CA ARG A 154 -20.07 7.21 8.87
C ARG A 154 -21.05 6.73 7.80
N GLU A 155 -21.54 7.62 6.95
CA GLU A 155 -22.45 7.31 5.85
C GLU A 155 -21.78 6.54 4.71
N TRP A 156 -20.45 6.59 4.61
CA TRP A 156 -19.65 5.87 3.63
C TRP A 156 -18.77 4.83 4.32
N LYS A 157 -18.85 3.58 3.87
CA LYS A 157 -17.95 2.54 4.38
C LYS A 157 -16.53 2.81 3.91
N HIS A 158 -15.57 2.80 4.84
CA HIS A 158 -14.16 3.09 4.58
C HIS A 158 -13.54 2.10 3.57
N GLU A 159 -13.95 0.84 3.64
CA GLU A 159 -13.49 -0.24 2.76
C GLU A 159 -14.00 -0.07 1.33
N GLU A 160 -15.02 0.76 1.11
CA GLU A 160 -15.63 0.95 -0.21
C GLU A 160 -15.38 2.36 -0.76
N HIS A 161 -15.10 3.34 0.11
CA HIS A 161 -15.03 4.75 -0.25
C HIS A 161 -13.98 5.51 0.55
N ILE A 162 -13.42 6.55 -0.09
CA ILE A 162 -12.54 7.52 0.54
C ILE A 162 -12.90 8.92 0.04
N ILE A 163 -12.88 9.93 0.93
CA ILE A 163 -13.17 11.31 0.57
C ILE A 163 -11.86 12.08 0.53
N VAL A 164 -11.57 12.67 -0.62
CA VAL A 164 -10.49 13.63 -0.81
C VAL A 164 -11.04 15.04 -0.60
N VAL A 165 -10.42 15.78 0.32
CA VAL A 165 -10.65 17.21 0.52
C VAL A 165 -9.53 17.97 -0.15
N SER A 166 -9.85 18.85 -1.11
CA SER A 166 -8.89 19.72 -1.77
C SER A 166 -9.60 20.91 -2.42
N ASP A 167 -9.05 22.09 -2.26
CA ASP A 167 -9.57 23.32 -2.88
C ASP A 167 -9.06 23.52 -4.31
N ASP A 168 -8.14 22.67 -4.79
CA ASP A 168 -7.62 22.74 -6.16
C ASP A 168 -8.54 22.00 -7.14
N SER A 169 -9.47 22.74 -7.73
CA SER A 169 -10.41 22.22 -8.73
C SER A 169 -9.73 21.54 -9.93
N LYS A 170 -8.64 22.10 -10.45
CA LYS A 170 -7.91 21.54 -11.60
C LYS A 170 -7.24 20.21 -11.24
N ALA A 171 -6.65 20.13 -10.06
CA ALA A 171 -6.04 18.89 -9.61
C ALA A 171 -7.09 17.79 -9.35
N LYS A 172 -8.25 18.14 -8.79
CA LYS A 172 -9.36 17.20 -8.65
C LYS A 172 -9.90 16.71 -9.98
N GLU A 173 -9.98 17.57 -11.00
CA GLU A 173 -10.37 17.14 -12.36
C GLU A 173 -9.41 16.09 -12.93
N LYS A 174 -8.10 16.23 -12.69
CA LYS A 174 -7.12 15.21 -13.06
C LYS A 174 -7.34 13.90 -12.30
N LEU A 175 -7.60 13.98 -11.00
CA LEU A 175 -7.87 12.79 -10.17
C LEU A 175 -9.16 12.06 -10.62
N ILE A 176 -10.20 12.82 -10.95
CA ILE A 176 -11.44 12.30 -11.56
C ILE A 176 -11.16 11.62 -12.90
N ALA A 177 -10.31 12.22 -13.74
CA ALA A 177 -9.96 11.65 -15.04
C ALA A 177 -9.29 10.28 -14.88
N ILE A 178 -8.42 10.13 -13.88
CA ILE A 178 -7.80 8.84 -13.55
C ILE A 178 -8.87 7.82 -13.18
N TRP A 179 -9.78 8.15 -12.25
CA TRP A 179 -10.86 7.23 -11.83
C TRP A 179 -11.75 6.78 -12.99
N LYS A 180 -12.10 7.71 -13.89
CA LYS A 180 -12.84 7.38 -15.12
C LYS A 180 -12.07 6.42 -16.01
N GLU A 181 -10.78 6.65 -16.19
CA GLU A 181 -9.93 5.83 -17.05
C GLU A 181 -9.81 4.38 -16.56
N ILE A 182 -9.65 4.18 -15.24
CA ILE A 182 -9.58 2.83 -14.65
C ILE A 182 -10.96 2.19 -14.39
N GLY A 183 -12.04 2.91 -14.69
CA GLY A 183 -13.42 2.42 -14.59
C GLY A 183 -13.96 2.31 -13.17
N TYR A 184 -13.60 3.25 -12.29
CA TYR A 184 -14.10 3.34 -10.92
C TYR A 184 -15.07 4.53 -10.78
N GLU A 185 -16.07 4.37 -9.92
CA GLU A 185 -17.05 5.43 -9.66
C GLU A 185 -16.46 6.55 -8.78
N TYR A 186 -17.03 7.75 -8.92
CA TYR A 186 -16.73 8.90 -8.07
C TYR A 186 -17.98 9.76 -7.91
N LYS A 187 -18.04 10.56 -6.85
CA LYS A 187 -19.09 11.57 -6.64
C LYS A 187 -18.47 12.88 -6.15
N ILE A 188 -18.89 13.99 -6.73
CA ILE A 188 -18.57 15.32 -6.21
C ILE A 188 -19.57 15.61 -5.09
N LEU A 189 -19.08 15.76 -3.85
CA LEU A 189 -19.94 16.03 -2.69
C LEU A 189 -20.13 17.54 -2.47
N SER A 190 -19.09 18.32 -2.75
CA SER A 190 -19.07 19.78 -2.65
C SER A 190 -17.99 20.36 -3.56
N ASP A 191 -17.81 21.69 -3.50
CA ASP A 191 -16.74 22.40 -4.21
C ASP A 191 -15.34 21.96 -3.77
N ASN A 192 -15.17 21.41 -2.56
CA ASN A 192 -13.89 20.95 -2.02
C ASN A 192 -13.79 19.43 -1.79
N GLU A 193 -14.90 18.69 -1.83
CA GLU A 193 -14.93 17.27 -1.49
C GLU A 193 -15.25 16.37 -2.69
N LEU A 194 -14.39 15.38 -2.89
CA LEU A 194 -14.53 14.33 -3.90
C LEU A 194 -14.57 12.96 -3.22
N LEU A 195 -15.69 12.26 -3.35
CA LEU A 195 -15.82 10.87 -2.96
C LEU A 195 -15.29 9.97 -4.07
N LEU A 196 -14.34 9.11 -3.74
CA LEU A 196 -13.74 8.13 -4.64
C LEU A 196 -14.12 6.72 -4.21
N PHE A 197 -14.63 5.92 -5.14
CA PHE A 197 -14.95 4.53 -4.88
C PHE A 197 -13.67 3.69 -4.99
N ARG A 198 -13.55 2.74 -4.07
CA ARG A 198 -12.37 1.89 -3.89
C ARG A 198 -12.55 0.50 -4.49
N LEU A 199 -13.80 0.15 -4.81
CA LEU A 199 -14.20 -1.05 -5.53
C LEU A 199 -14.81 -0.66 -6.86
N LYS A 200 -14.63 -1.52 -7.87
CA LYS A 200 -15.40 -1.39 -9.11
C LYS A 200 -16.86 -1.69 -8.79
N SER A 201 -17.74 -0.88 -9.38
CA SER A 201 -19.15 -1.22 -9.47
C SER A 201 -19.27 -2.57 -10.18
N LEU A 202 -19.87 -3.55 -9.52
CA LEU A 202 -20.30 -4.78 -10.17
C LEU A 202 -21.51 -4.43 -11.02
N THR A 203 -21.29 -3.78 -12.16
CA THR A 203 -22.36 -3.59 -13.13
C THR A 203 -22.68 -4.97 -13.69
N GLN A 204 -23.81 -5.51 -13.22
CA GLN A 204 -24.46 -6.71 -13.73
C GLN A 204 -24.54 -6.62 -15.26
N TYR A 205 -23.91 -7.57 -15.95
CA TYR A 205 -24.26 -7.93 -17.32
C TYR A 205 -25.19 -9.14 -17.28
#